data_AF-A0A1I3PHT7-F1
#
_entry.id   AF-A0A1I3PHT7-F1
#
_cell.length_a   1.000
_cell.length_b   1.000
_cell.length_c   1.000
_cell.angle_alpha   90.00
_cell.angle_beta   90.00
_cell.angle_gamma   90.00
#
_symmetry.space_group_name_H-M   'P 1'
#
loop_
_entity.id
_entity.type
_entity.pdbx_description
1 polymer ?
#
loop_
_entity_poly.entity_id
_entity_poly.type
_entity_poly.pdbx_seq_one_letter_code
_entity_poly.pdbx_strand_id
1 'polypeptide(L)'
;MIEFSPNDRSAPHPRPLSPEYRGEGGVPSVSDSAPTTYTRIALWLLGALVAVGVLSVTASYAPGVMKRLIVFYIVYGIACGFVLDWLAGELLTRRGSWLPVIAGVLCAAGALNLGWLSYRHFEQARHLLAQQRSKDVQILETLRQASENDPAVREEYAEELRQFSPRFEDYLAHRVSSLGKWPAPWPLVLWLGEVSIAGVACSLTLRQLNRTRRSTSNLSM
;
A
#
# COMPACT_ATOMS: atom_id res chain seq x y z
N MET A 1 13.14 -41.01 -93.07
CA MET A 1 14.13 -39.97 -93.42
C MET A 1 14.04 -38.91 -92.34
N ILE A 2 15.14 -38.70 -91.61
CA ILE A 2 15.27 -37.84 -90.44
C ILE A 2 15.46 -36.40 -90.92
N GLU A 3 14.79 -35.42 -90.31
CA GLU A 3 15.43 -34.13 -90.08
C GLU A 3 14.83 -33.37 -88.89
N PHE A 4 15.71 -32.62 -88.26
CA PHE A 4 15.75 -32.15 -86.89
C PHE A 4 15.12 -30.75 -86.74
N SER A 5 14.25 -30.59 -85.72
CA SER A 5 14.29 -29.53 -84.69
C SER A 5 14.19 -28.04 -85.15
N PRO A 6 14.25 -27.07 -84.22
CA PRO A 6 13.18 -26.59 -83.35
C PRO A 6 12.82 -25.12 -83.66
N ASN A 7 11.65 -24.62 -83.25
CA ASN A 7 11.54 -23.18 -83.02
C ASN A 7 10.52 -22.85 -81.92
N ASP A 8 11.08 -22.73 -80.73
CA ASP A 8 10.55 -22.06 -79.56
C ASP A 8 10.39 -20.57 -79.88
N ARG A 9 9.14 -20.12 -80.06
CA ARG A 9 8.78 -18.69 -80.10
C ARG A 9 7.72 -18.43 -79.05
N SER A 10 8.15 -18.58 -77.80
CA SER A 10 7.54 -17.95 -76.64
C SER A 10 7.37 -16.45 -76.90
N ALA A 11 6.13 -16.00 -77.11
CA ALA A 11 5.80 -14.59 -77.24
C ALA A 11 6.12 -13.86 -75.92
N PRO A 12 6.73 -12.66 -75.95
CA PRO A 12 6.98 -11.90 -74.73
C PRO A 12 5.65 -11.44 -74.12
N HIS A 13 5.35 -11.95 -72.93
CA HIS A 13 4.25 -11.46 -72.11
C HIS A 13 4.41 -9.95 -71.85
N PRO A 14 3.35 -9.14 -72.01
CA PRO A 14 3.37 -7.75 -71.62
C PRO A 14 3.57 -7.66 -70.10
N ARG A 15 4.66 -7.02 -69.67
CA ARG A 15 4.91 -6.69 -68.27
C ARG A 15 3.77 -5.77 -67.79
N PRO A 16 3.04 -6.12 -66.72
CA PRO A 16 2.17 -5.15 -66.08
C PRO A 16 3.02 -4.01 -65.53
N LEU A 17 2.59 -2.79 -65.83
CA LEU A 17 3.10 -1.54 -65.29
C LEU A 17 3.21 -1.67 -63.76
N SER A 18 4.38 -1.34 -63.26
CA SER A 18 4.70 -1.21 -61.84
C SER A 18 3.60 -0.42 -61.13
N PRO A 19 2.92 -0.99 -60.11
CA PRO A 19 2.05 -0.20 -59.28
C PRO A 19 2.93 0.77 -58.51
N GLU A 20 2.71 2.04 -58.80
CA GLU A 20 2.68 3.14 -57.86
C GLU A 20 3.68 3.02 -56.70
N TYR A 21 4.70 3.87 -56.79
CA TYR A 21 5.35 4.50 -55.65
C TYR A 21 4.26 5.15 -54.78
N ARG A 22 3.62 4.35 -53.93
CA ARG A 22 2.72 4.81 -52.87
C ARG A 22 3.62 5.38 -51.79
N GLY A 23 3.68 6.69 -51.74
CA GLY A 23 4.22 7.42 -50.60
C GLY A 23 3.42 7.05 -49.36
N GLU A 24 3.81 5.97 -48.70
CA GLU A 24 3.50 5.78 -47.30
C GLU A 24 4.55 6.56 -46.54
N GLY A 25 4.22 7.83 -46.30
CA GLY A 25 4.75 8.51 -45.13
C GLY A 25 4.60 7.54 -43.98
N GLY A 26 5.75 7.05 -43.49
CA GLY A 26 5.83 6.27 -42.28
C GLY A 26 5.34 7.15 -41.14
N VAL A 27 4.01 7.19 -40.95
CA VAL A 27 3.45 7.43 -39.64
C VAL A 27 4.10 6.36 -38.79
N PRO A 28 4.94 6.72 -37.79
CA PRO A 28 5.42 5.70 -36.88
C PRO A 28 4.14 5.03 -36.37
N SER A 29 3.99 3.74 -36.67
CA SER A 29 3.01 2.94 -35.97
C SER A 29 3.33 3.18 -34.50
N VAL A 30 2.50 3.98 -33.84
CA VAL A 30 2.50 4.06 -32.39
C VAL A 30 2.36 2.61 -32.02
N SER A 31 3.46 2.04 -31.55
CA SER A 31 3.51 0.66 -31.14
C SER A 31 2.52 0.62 -29.99
N ASP A 32 1.28 0.22 -30.28
CA ASP A 32 0.29 -0.28 -29.34
C ASP A 32 0.89 -1.57 -28.78
N SER A 33 2.00 -1.38 -28.07
CA SER A 33 2.74 -2.37 -27.34
C SER A 33 1.84 -2.64 -26.17
N ALA A 34 0.95 -3.62 -26.37
CA ALA A 34 0.08 -4.13 -25.32
C ALA A 34 0.90 -4.20 -24.04
N PRO A 35 0.43 -3.59 -22.93
CA PRO A 35 1.26 -3.30 -21.78
C PRO A 35 1.96 -4.57 -21.34
N THR A 36 3.30 -4.52 -21.33
CA THR A 36 4.13 -5.66 -20.96
C THR A 36 3.75 -6.16 -19.57
N THR A 37 4.00 -7.44 -19.28
CA THR A 37 3.73 -8.01 -17.95
C THR A 37 4.33 -7.17 -16.81
N TYR A 38 5.50 -6.57 -17.04
CA TYR A 38 6.15 -5.68 -16.09
C TYR A 38 5.38 -4.36 -15.89
N THR A 39 4.87 -3.76 -16.96
CA THR A 39 4.02 -2.55 -16.88
C THR A 39 2.76 -2.83 -16.06
N ARG A 40 2.13 -3.98 -16.25
CA ARG A 40 0.93 -4.38 -15.47
C ARG A 40 1.24 -4.61 -14.00
N ILE A 41 2.37 -5.25 -13.69
CA ILE A 41 2.83 -5.44 -12.31
C ILE A 41 3.15 -4.08 -11.65
N ALA A 42 3.82 -3.18 -12.37
CA ALA A 42 4.13 -1.85 -11.85
C ALA A 42 2.86 -1.02 -11.58
N LEU A 43 1.90 -1.05 -12.51
CA LEU A 43 0.58 -0.44 -12.32
C LEU A 43 -0.17 -1.06 -11.15
N TRP A 44 -0.08 -2.38 -10.97
CA TRP A 44 -0.70 -3.06 -9.84
C TRP A 44 -0.06 -2.63 -8.53
N LEU A 45 1.28 -2.56 -8.45
CA LEU A 45 1.99 -2.09 -7.27
C LEU A 45 1.62 -0.64 -6.93
N LEU A 46 1.56 0.23 -7.93
CA LEU A 46 1.22 1.64 -7.74
C LEU A 46 -0.24 1.79 -7.30
N GLY A 47 -1.17 1.10 -7.96
CA GLY A 47 -2.58 1.09 -7.57
C GLY A 47 -2.79 0.48 -6.18
N ALA A 48 -2.04 -0.58 -5.85
CA ALA A 48 -2.06 -1.21 -4.54
C ALA A 48 -1.56 -0.25 -3.46
N LEU A 49 -0.47 0.48 -3.73
CA LEU A 49 0.08 1.48 -2.81
C LEU A 49 -0.93 2.59 -2.55
N VAL A 50 -1.56 3.12 -3.60
CA VAL A 50 -2.59 4.17 -3.48
C VAL A 50 -3.81 3.64 -2.73
N ALA A 51 -4.32 2.46 -3.09
CA ALA A 51 -5.49 1.86 -2.46
C ALA A 51 -5.26 1.60 -0.97
N VAL A 52 -4.13 1.00 -0.61
CA VAL A 52 -3.73 0.77 0.79
C VAL A 52 -3.54 2.10 1.53
N GLY A 53 -2.96 3.11 0.87
CA GLY A 53 -2.83 4.45 1.44
C GLY A 53 -4.17 5.10 1.76
N VAL A 54 -5.12 5.07 0.82
CA VAL A 54 -6.50 5.59 1.02
C VAL A 54 -7.19 4.82 2.15
N LEU A 55 -7.16 3.49 2.12
CA LEU A 55 -7.72 2.64 3.17
C LEU A 55 -7.12 2.97 4.55
N SER A 56 -5.80 3.17 4.63
CA SER A 56 -5.09 3.55 5.85
C SER A 56 -5.54 4.91 6.38
N VAL A 57 -5.67 5.91 5.50
CA VAL A 57 -6.16 7.25 5.90
C VAL A 57 -7.62 7.17 6.36
N THR A 58 -8.50 6.53 5.60
CA THR A 58 -9.92 6.39 5.97
C THR A 58 -10.08 5.64 7.30
N ALA A 59 -9.29 4.58 7.50
CA ALA A 59 -9.27 3.81 8.74
C ALA A 59 -8.82 4.66 9.96
N SER A 60 -8.01 5.69 9.78
CA SER A 60 -7.54 6.55 10.89
C SER A 60 -8.67 7.35 11.56
N TYR A 61 -9.69 7.71 10.77
CA TYR A 61 -10.89 8.45 11.22
C TYR A 61 -11.94 7.56 11.90
N ALA A 62 -11.72 6.24 12.01
CA ALA A 62 -12.67 5.35 12.67
C ALA A 62 -12.83 5.70 14.16
N PRO A 63 -14.06 5.59 14.74
CA PRO A 63 -14.32 5.91 16.14
C PRO A 63 -13.42 5.13 17.10
N GLY A 64 -12.98 5.75 18.19
CA GLY A 64 -12.08 5.11 19.17
C GLY A 64 -12.61 3.77 19.73
N VAL A 65 -13.92 3.61 19.82
CA VAL A 65 -14.59 2.36 20.27
C VAL A 65 -14.44 1.22 19.25
N MET A 66 -14.32 1.52 17.95
CA MET A 66 -14.06 0.54 16.90
C MET A 66 -12.58 0.15 16.80
N LYS A 67 -11.67 0.94 17.38
CA LYS A 67 -10.24 0.60 17.49
C LYS A 67 -9.96 -0.45 18.58
N ARG A 68 -10.96 -1.28 18.93
CA ARG A 68 -10.77 -2.47 19.77
C ARG A 68 -9.68 -3.31 19.10
N LEU A 69 -8.59 -3.46 19.86
CA LEU A 69 -7.33 -4.05 19.43
C LEU A 69 -7.61 -5.44 18.81
N ILE A 70 -6.86 -5.76 17.76
CA ILE A 70 -6.91 -6.98 16.92
C ILE A 70 -8.04 -6.99 15.88
N VAL A 71 -9.32 -6.86 16.27
CA VAL A 71 -10.45 -7.04 15.33
C VAL A 71 -10.38 -6.06 14.17
N PHE A 72 -10.07 -4.80 14.47
CA PHE A 72 -9.94 -3.76 13.46
C PHE A 72 -8.84 -4.06 12.43
N TYR A 73 -7.68 -4.57 12.89
CA TYR A 73 -6.55 -4.93 12.03
C TYR A 73 -6.84 -6.16 11.17
N ILE A 74 -7.62 -7.12 11.69
CA ILE A 74 -8.11 -8.27 10.91
C ILE A 74 -9.05 -7.78 9.79
N VAL A 75 -10.05 -6.96 10.14
CA VAL A 75 -11.01 -6.42 9.15
C VAL A 75 -10.28 -5.59 8.09
N TYR A 76 -9.34 -4.75 8.50
CA TYR A 76 -8.48 -3.98 7.59
C TYR A 76 -7.69 -4.90 6.65
N GLY A 77 -7.04 -5.94 7.19
CA GLY A 77 -6.29 -6.91 6.39
C GLY A 77 -7.17 -7.65 5.37
N ILE A 78 -8.37 -8.07 5.77
CA ILE A 78 -9.35 -8.71 4.88
C ILE A 78 -9.78 -7.74 3.77
N ALA A 79 -10.13 -6.50 4.12
CA ALA A 79 -10.53 -5.47 3.17
C ALA A 79 -9.43 -5.18 2.14
N CYS A 80 -8.17 -5.04 2.58
CA CYS A 80 -7.03 -4.92 1.68
C CYS A 80 -6.89 -6.14 0.76
N GLY A 81 -7.08 -7.36 1.28
CA GLY A 81 -7.05 -8.58 0.49
C GLY A 81 -8.07 -8.59 -0.66
N PHE A 82 -9.30 -8.14 -0.41
CA PHE A 82 -10.34 -8.01 -1.44
C PHE A 82 -10.01 -6.94 -2.48
N VAL A 83 -9.59 -5.75 -2.04
CA VAL A 83 -9.26 -4.64 -2.95
C VAL A 83 -8.07 -5.01 -3.85
N LEU A 84 -7.07 -5.69 -3.31
CA LEU A 84 -5.91 -6.14 -4.08
C LEU A 84 -6.24 -7.28 -5.04
N ASP A 85 -7.17 -8.18 -4.70
CA ASP A 85 -7.68 -9.20 -5.63
C ASP A 85 -8.46 -8.58 -6.79
N TRP A 86 -9.32 -7.61 -6.47
CA TRP A 86 -10.10 -6.87 -7.46
C TRP A 86 -9.16 -6.14 -8.43
N LEU A 87 -8.17 -5.41 -7.90
CA LEU A 87 -7.17 -4.70 -8.69
C LEU A 87 -6.31 -5.66 -9.55
N ALA A 88 -5.96 -6.84 -9.03
CA ALA A 88 -5.23 -7.85 -9.79
C ALA A 88 -6.05 -8.42 -10.95
N GLY A 89 -7.38 -8.52 -10.78
CA GLY A 89 -8.32 -8.91 -11.81
C GLY A 89 -8.41 -7.88 -12.93
N GLU A 90 -8.56 -6.60 -12.58
CA GLU A 90 -8.69 -5.50 -13.52
C GLU A 90 -7.43 -5.34 -14.40
N LEU A 91 -6.25 -5.50 -13.81
CA LEU A 91 -4.97 -5.35 -14.50
C LEU A 91 -4.49 -6.63 -15.20
N LEU A 92 -5.31 -7.69 -15.23
CA LEU A 92 -4.98 -9.00 -15.82
C LEU A 92 -3.59 -9.51 -15.36
N THR A 93 -3.23 -9.22 -14.11
CA THR A 93 -1.90 -9.54 -13.60
C THR A 93 -1.83 -11.02 -13.28
N ARG A 94 -0.73 -11.67 -13.69
CA ARG A 94 -0.55 -13.11 -13.47
C ARG A 94 -0.50 -13.39 -11.96
N ARG A 95 -1.50 -14.12 -11.47
CA ARG A 95 -1.71 -14.46 -10.04
C ARG A 95 -0.70 -15.51 -9.55
N GLY A 96 0.56 -15.12 -9.51
CA GLY A 96 1.69 -15.92 -9.03
C GLY A 96 1.65 -16.17 -7.52
N SER A 97 2.37 -17.19 -7.06
CA SER A 97 2.48 -17.55 -5.63
C SER A 97 3.14 -16.46 -4.76
N TRP A 98 3.87 -15.52 -5.38
CA TRP A 98 4.52 -14.38 -4.72
C TRP A 98 3.57 -13.20 -4.45
N LEU A 99 2.49 -13.05 -5.23
CA LEU A 99 1.57 -11.91 -5.14
C LEU A 99 0.97 -11.73 -3.73
N PRO A 100 0.54 -12.80 -3.03
CA PRO A 100 0.04 -12.69 -1.67
C PRO A 100 1.09 -12.24 -0.66
N VAL A 101 2.37 -12.59 -0.88
CA VAL A 101 3.47 -12.17 0.00
C VAL A 101 3.68 -10.67 -0.11
N ILE A 102 3.74 -10.14 -1.34
CA ILE A 102 3.89 -8.70 -1.57
C ILE A 102 2.67 -7.93 -1.05
N ALA A 103 1.46 -8.44 -1.28
CA ALA A 103 0.23 -7.87 -0.73
C ALA A 103 0.25 -7.82 0.81
N GLY A 104 0.75 -8.88 1.46
CA GLY A 104 0.92 -8.93 2.91
C GLY A 104 1.89 -7.89 3.44
N VAL A 105 3.06 -7.75 2.80
CA VAL A 105 4.06 -6.74 3.15
C VAL A 105 3.51 -5.32 2.97
N LEU A 106 2.82 -5.07 1.85
CA LEU A 106 2.21 -3.76 1.58
C LEU A 106 1.11 -3.42 2.59
N CYS A 107 0.29 -4.41 2.95
CA CYS A 107 -0.74 -4.25 3.98
C CYS A 107 -0.12 -3.96 5.36
N ALA A 108 0.97 -4.64 5.73
CA ALA A 108 1.71 -4.38 6.96
C ALA A 108 2.28 -2.95 6.96
N ALA A 109 2.87 -2.49 5.85
CA ALA A 109 3.33 -1.11 5.71
C ALA A 109 2.18 -0.08 5.87
N GLY A 110 1.01 -0.35 5.27
CA GLY A 110 -0.18 0.49 5.46
C GLY A 110 -0.70 0.50 6.90
N ALA A 111 -0.61 -0.63 7.60
CA ALA A 111 -0.97 -0.78 9.00
C ALA A 111 0.01 -0.05 9.95
N LEU A 112 1.30 0.02 9.60
CA LEU A 112 2.29 0.87 10.29
C LEU A 112 1.95 2.35 10.11
N ASN A 113 1.67 2.77 8.86
CA ASN A 113 1.29 4.15 8.56
C ASN A 113 0.01 4.58 9.30
N LEU A 114 -0.97 3.69 9.41
CA LEU A 114 -2.20 3.89 10.18
C LEU A 114 -1.91 4.14 11.67
N GLY A 115 -0.97 3.38 12.25
CA GLY A 115 -0.51 3.57 13.62
C GLY A 115 0.16 4.95 13.81
N TRP A 116 1.03 5.32 12.88
CA TRP A 116 1.73 6.62 12.89
C TRP A 116 0.77 7.80 12.73
N LEU A 117 -0.21 7.70 11.83
CA LEU A 117 -1.21 8.74 11.62
C LEU A 117 -2.13 8.91 12.84
N SER A 118 -2.52 7.79 13.47
CA SER A 118 -3.29 7.83 14.71
C SER A 118 -2.52 8.47 15.86
N TYR A 119 -1.20 8.25 15.92
CA TYR A 119 -0.32 8.94 16.88
C TYR A 119 -0.30 10.45 16.64
N ARG A 120 -0.15 10.91 15.39
CA ARG A 120 -0.21 12.35 15.07
C ARG A 120 -1.53 13.00 15.48
N HIS A 121 -2.64 12.31 15.29
CA HIS A 121 -3.94 12.81 15.75
C HIS A 121 -4.03 12.88 17.28
N PHE A 122 -3.41 11.93 18.00
CA PHE A 122 -3.35 11.96 19.46
C PHE A 122 -2.47 13.10 19.98
N GLU A 123 -1.32 13.32 19.36
CA GLU A 123 -0.41 14.44 19.64
C GLU A 123 -1.13 15.79 19.41
N GLN A 124 -1.81 15.95 18.28
CA GLN A 124 -2.62 17.14 17.98
C GLN A 124 -3.75 17.36 18.99
N ALA A 125 -4.48 16.30 19.36
CA ALA A 125 -5.55 16.41 20.36
C ALA A 125 -5.00 16.83 21.73
N ARG A 126 -3.81 16.36 22.13
CA ARG A 126 -3.16 16.79 23.36
C ARG A 126 -2.64 18.21 23.30
N HIS A 127 -2.07 18.65 22.17
CA HIS A 127 -1.67 20.05 22.01
C HIS A 127 -2.86 21.01 22.08
N LEU A 128 -4.02 20.63 21.52
CA LEU A 128 -5.24 21.43 21.63
C LEU A 128 -5.79 21.49 23.07
N LEU A 129 -5.75 20.37 23.81
CA LEU A 129 -6.12 20.33 25.22
C LEU A 129 -5.15 21.15 26.10
N ALA A 130 -3.85 21.10 25.78
CA ALA A 130 -2.81 21.93 26.38
C ALA A 130 -3.06 23.43 26.13
N GLN A 131 -3.36 23.82 24.88
CA GLN A 131 -3.69 25.21 24.54
C GLN A 131 -4.96 25.71 25.23
N GLN A 132 -5.98 24.84 25.39
CA GLN A 132 -7.18 25.17 26.15
C GLN A 132 -6.90 25.32 27.66
N ARG A 133 -5.95 24.55 28.21
CA ARG A 133 -5.40 24.78 29.55
C ARG A 133 -4.29 25.82 29.50
N SER A 134 -4.67 27.07 29.25
CA SER A 134 -3.76 28.22 29.17
C SER A 134 -2.80 28.37 30.37
N LYS A 135 -3.10 27.75 31.53
CA LYS A 135 -2.24 27.69 32.70
C LYS A 135 -1.05 26.75 32.54
N ASP A 136 -1.24 25.58 31.92
CA ASP A 136 -0.20 24.55 31.84
C ASP A 136 0.87 24.93 30.80
N VAL A 137 0.51 25.67 29.74
CA VAL A 137 1.47 26.23 28.77
C VAL A 137 2.31 27.36 29.38
N GLN A 138 1.72 28.18 30.26
CA GLN A 138 2.45 29.22 30.98
C GLN A 138 3.44 28.62 31.98
N ILE A 139 3.06 27.55 32.68
CA ILE A 139 3.94 26.82 33.60
C ILE A 139 5.14 26.24 32.84
N LEU A 140 4.92 25.61 31.68
CA LEU A 140 6.00 25.11 30.83
C LEU A 140 6.98 26.19 30.37
N GLU A 141 6.49 27.36 29.95
CA GLU A 141 7.37 28.44 29.51
C GLU A 141 8.15 29.02 30.71
N THR A 142 7.53 29.14 31.88
CA THR A 142 8.24 29.54 33.10
C THR A 142 9.30 28.52 33.54
N LEU A 143 9.00 27.23 33.44
CA LEU A 143 9.95 26.16 33.75
C LEU A 143 11.06 26.09 32.70
N ARG A 144 10.77 26.34 31.43
CA ARG A 144 11.78 26.46 30.36
C ARG A 144 12.79 27.55 30.70
N GLN A 145 12.31 28.73 31.07
CA GLN A 145 13.13 29.89 31.40
C GLN A 145 13.92 29.69 32.70
N ALA A 146 13.36 28.95 33.67
CA ALA A 146 14.06 28.56 34.90
C ALA A 146 15.11 27.45 34.66
N SER A 147 14.84 26.50 33.75
CA SER A 147 15.73 25.39 33.40
C SER A 147 17.01 25.81 32.65
N GLU A 148 17.04 27.01 32.06
CA GLU A 148 18.26 27.58 31.50
C GLU A 148 19.27 27.97 32.59
N ASN A 149 18.79 28.28 33.78
CA ASN A 149 19.59 28.83 34.88
C ASN A 149 19.91 27.83 35.99
N ASP A 150 19.10 26.77 36.16
CA ASP A 150 19.27 25.80 37.25
C ASP A 150 19.23 24.34 36.77
N PRO A 151 20.28 23.52 37.03
CA PRO A 151 20.30 22.11 36.64
C PRO A 151 19.26 21.23 37.36
N ALA A 152 18.76 21.62 38.55
CA ALA A 152 17.70 20.87 39.24
C ALA A 152 16.33 21.06 38.56
N VAL A 153 16.06 22.27 38.08
CA VAL A 153 14.82 22.61 37.35
C VAL A 153 14.81 22.02 35.93
N ARG A 154 15.97 21.65 35.38
CA ARG A 154 16.04 20.88 34.12
C ARG A 154 15.42 19.50 34.21
N GLU A 155 15.56 18.83 35.35
CA GLU A 155 14.97 17.50 35.53
C GLU A 155 13.45 17.59 35.64
N GLU A 156 12.95 18.55 36.41
CA GLU A 156 11.51 18.84 36.56
C GLU A 156 10.89 19.30 35.22
N TYR A 157 11.58 20.18 34.48
CA TYR A 157 11.19 20.58 33.14
C TYR A 157 11.19 19.39 32.16
N ALA A 158 12.15 18.47 32.25
CA ALA A 158 12.20 17.29 31.40
C ALA A 158 11.07 16.28 31.71
N GLU A 159 10.62 16.20 32.96
CA GLU A 159 9.46 15.40 33.35
C GLU A 159 8.14 15.99 32.86
N GLU A 160 7.93 17.30 32.98
CA GLU A 160 6.76 17.97 32.41
C GLU A 160 6.75 17.93 30.87
N LEU A 161 7.91 18.06 30.23
CA LEU A 161 8.03 17.91 28.78
C LEU A 161 7.59 16.53 28.29
N ARG A 162 7.82 15.47 29.06
CA ARG A 162 7.35 14.12 28.71
C ARG A 162 5.83 14.02 28.76
N GLN A 163 5.16 14.83 29.59
CA GLN A 163 3.69 14.87 29.60
C GLN A 163 3.12 15.59 28.36
N PHE A 164 3.88 16.55 27.80
CA PHE A 164 3.47 17.38 26.67
C PHE A 164 3.93 16.89 25.29
N SER A 165 5.06 16.17 25.22
CA SER A 165 5.57 15.51 24.01
C SER A 165 5.49 13.98 24.19
N PRO A 166 4.28 13.40 24.17
CA PRO A 166 4.10 11.96 24.37
C PRO A 166 4.83 11.20 23.27
N ARG A 167 5.63 10.20 23.61
CA ARG A 167 6.28 9.35 22.60
C ARG A 167 5.26 8.39 21.99
N PHE A 168 5.59 7.78 20.85
CA PHE A 168 4.77 6.73 20.24
C PHE A 168 4.46 5.59 21.23
N GLU A 169 5.41 5.28 22.11
CA GLU A 169 5.26 4.29 23.18
C GLU A 169 4.19 4.70 24.20
N ASP A 170 4.08 5.99 24.54
CA ASP A 170 3.06 6.51 25.47
C ASP A 170 1.66 6.44 24.84
N TYR A 171 1.55 6.66 23.53
CA TYR A 171 0.31 6.43 22.80
C TYR A 171 -0.10 4.96 22.81
N LEU A 172 0.83 4.03 22.59
CA LEU A 172 0.55 2.60 22.66
C LEU A 172 0.19 2.17 24.08
N ALA A 173 0.91 2.66 25.09
CA ALA A 173 0.61 2.41 26.50
C ALA A 173 -0.78 2.94 26.86
N HIS A 174 -1.16 4.13 26.38
CA HIS A 174 -2.51 4.67 26.56
C HIS A 174 -3.56 3.80 25.87
N ARG A 175 -3.32 3.33 24.65
CA ARG A 175 -4.25 2.46 23.91
C ARG A 175 -4.47 1.13 24.62
N VAL A 176 -3.40 0.52 25.11
CA VAL A 176 -3.43 -0.77 25.82
C VAL A 176 -3.84 -0.62 27.29
N SER A 177 -3.79 0.60 27.85
CA SER A 177 -4.22 0.87 29.25
C SER A 177 -5.67 0.45 29.52
N SER A 178 -6.52 0.49 28.48
CA SER A 178 -7.90 0.00 28.53
C SER A 178 -8.02 -1.51 28.81
N LEU A 179 -6.98 -2.28 28.50
CA LEU A 179 -6.87 -3.73 28.72
C LEU A 179 -6.07 -4.09 29.98
N GLY A 180 -5.53 -3.10 30.71
CA GLY A 180 -4.73 -3.29 31.91
C GLY A 180 -3.50 -2.38 31.97
N LYS A 181 -2.75 -2.41 33.07
CA LYS A 181 -1.47 -1.68 33.17
C LYS A 181 -0.35 -2.56 32.62
N TRP A 182 0.11 -2.25 31.41
CA TRP A 182 1.19 -2.98 30.74
C TRP A 182 2.43 -2.08 30.65
N PRO A 183 3.52 -2.40 31.35
CA PRO A 183 4.76 -1.65 31.22
C PRO A 183 5.36 -1.85 29.83
N ALA A 184 6.16 -0.87 29.37
CA ALA A 184 7.02 -1.06 28.21
C ALA A 184 7.91 -2.32 28.41
N PRO A 185 8.15 -3.15 27.37
CA PRO A 185 7.89 -2.96 25.94
C PRO A 185 6.60 -3.61 25.41
N TRP A 186 5.72 -4.13 26.27
CA TRP A 186 4.56 -4.94 25.85
C TRP A 186 3.58 -4.26 24.88
N PRO A 187 3.24 -2.97 25.03
CA PRO A 187 2.36 -2.29 24.08
C PRO A 187 2.89 -2.28 22.64
N LEU A 188 4.22 -2.20 22.48
CA LEU A 188 4.88 -2.24 21.19
C LEU A 188 4.82 -3.64 20.57
N VAL A 189 5.05 -4.68 21.37
CA VAL A 189 4.97 -6.07 20.91
C VAL A 189 3.54 -6.43 20.48
N LEU A 190 2.54 -6.03 21.27
CA LEU A 190 1.13 -6.25 20.92
C LEU A 190 0.78 -5.56 19.61
N TRP A 191 1.20 -4.31 19.44
CA TRP A 191 0.97 -3.56 18.21
C TRP A 191 1.67 -4.19 16.99
N LEU A 192 2.94 -4.61 17.11
CA LEU A 192 3.63 -5.35 16.05
C LEU A 192 2.94 -6.68 15.73
N GLY A 193 2.38 -7.34 16.75
CA GLY A 193 1.52 -8.51 16.59
C GLY A 193 0.28 -8.21 15.75
N GLU A 194 -0.43 -7.11 16.02
CA GLU A 194 -1.59 -6.68 15.23
C GLU A 194 -1.24 -6.39 13.77
N VAL A 195 -0.13 -5.68 13.54
CA VAL A 195 0.37 -5.37 12.19
C VAL A 195 0.68 -6.66 11.43
N SER A 196 1.31 -7.62 12.11
CA SER A 196 1.61 -8.94 11.55
C SER A 196 0.33 -9.71 11.21
N ILE A 197 -0.67 -9.69 12.11
CA ILE A 197 -1.98 -10.32 11.88
C ILE A 197 -2.69 -9.71 10.67
N ALA A 198 -2.66 -8.37 10.50
CA ALA A 198 -3.24 -7.72 9.34
C ALA A 198 -2.58 -8.18 8.02
N GLY A 199 -1.25 -8.22 7.99
CA GLY A 199 -0.48 -8.69 6.83
C GLY A 199 -0.77 -10.17 6.50
N VAL A 200 -0.87 -11.02 7.52
CA VAL A 200 -1.24 -12.44 7.37
C VAL A 200 -2.67 -12.58 6.88
N ALA A 201 -3.63 -11.84 7.45
CA ALA A 201 -5.03 -11.87 7.05
C ALA A 201 -5.20 -11.45 5.57
N CYS A 202 -4.52 -10.39 5.15
CA CYS A 202 -4.47 -9.96 3.74
C CYS A 202 -3.92 -11.07 2.83
N SER A 203 -2.76 -11.64 3.21
CA SER A 203 -2.10 -12.71 2.45
C SER A 203 -2.98 -13.96 2.31
N LEU A 204 -3.65 -14.36 3.39
CA LEU A 204 -4.54 -15.52 3.43
C LEU A 204 -5.79 -15.27 2.59
N THR A 205 -6.41 -14.09 2.70
CA THR A 205 -7.58 -13.70 1.91
C THR A 205 -7.25 -13.78 0.41
N LEU A 206 -6.14 -13.18 -0.01
CA LEU A 206 -5.73 -13.21 -1.42
C LEU A 206 -5.37 -14.63 -1.88
N ARG A 207 -4.76 -15.46 -1.03
CA ARG A 207 -4.51 -16.88 -1.32
C ARG A 207 -5.80 -17.68 -1.49
N GLN A 208 -6.78 -17.46 -0.63
CA GLN A 208 -8.08 -18.15 -0.69
C GLN A 208 -8.82 -17.77 -1.99
N LEU A 209 -8.91 -16.49 -2.32
CA LEU A 209 -9.54 -16.02 -3.56
C LEU A 209 -8.88 -16.60 -4.81
N ASN A 210 -7.55 -16.67 -4.82
CA ASN A 210 -6.79 -17.29 -5.90
C ASN A 210 -7.04 -18.80 -6.04
N ARG A 211 -7.25 -19.53 -4.94
CA ARG A 211 -7.55 -20.97 -4.96
C ARG A 211 -8.96 -21.23 -5.50
N THR A 212 -9.95 -20.50 -5.02
CA THR A 212 -11.35 -20.67 -5.44
C THR A 212 -11.51 -20.48 -6.95
N ARG A 213 -10.89 -19.44 -7.52
CA ARG A 213 -10.97 -19.17 -8.97
C ARG A 213 -10.26 -20.21 -9.84
N ARG A 214 -9.18 -20.85 -9.35
CA ARG A 214 -8.53 -21.96 -10.05
C ARG A 214 -9.39 -23.23 -10.06
N SER A 215 -10.14 -23.46 -8.99
CA SER A 215 -11.07 -24.59 -8.93
C SER A 215 -12.21 -24.44 -9.93
N THR A 216 -12.76 -23.23 -10.10
CA THR A 216 -13.84 -22.97 -11.05
C THR A 216 -13.39 -23.11 -12.51
N SER A 217 -12.16 -22.72 -12.85
CA SER A 217 -11.65 -22.87 -14.23
C SER A 217 -11.46 -24.33 -14.65
N ASN A 218 -11.18 -25.23 -13.69
CA ASN A 218 -10.98 -26.65 -13.98
C ASN A 218 -12.30 -27.43 -14.12
N LEU A 219 -13.43 -26.88 -13.66
CA LEU A 219 -14.75 -27.50 -13.77
C LEU A 219 -15.49 -27.07 -15.05
N SER A 220 -15.01 -26.04 -15.74
CA SER A 220 -15.58 -25.52 -17.00
C SER A 220 -14.87 -26.03 -18.26
N MET A 221 -13.91 -26.94 -18.11
CA MET A 221 -13.26 -27.70 -19.19
C MET A 221 -13.79 -29.13 -19.19
#